data_AF-A0A9X9SQA3-F1
#
_entry.id   AF-A0A9X9SQA3-F1
#
_cell.length_a   1.000
_cell.length_b   1.000
_cell.length_c   1.000
_cell.angle_alpha   90.00
_cell.angle_beta   90.00
_cell.angle_gamma   90.00
#
_symmetry.space_group_name_H-M   'P 1'
#
loop_
_entity.id
_entity.type
_entity.pdbx_description
1 polymer ?
#
loop_
_entity_poly.entity_id
_entity_poly.type
_entity_poly.pdbx_seq_one_letter_code
_entity_poly.pdbx_strand_id
1 'polypeptide(L)'
;MTAEISILNKHGIVLAADSAVTVSFGQGQAKTYNAVNKLFSLGGHHDIGIMIYGNAEFMDIPWEIIIKEFRKEYCNKIFVRLEDCSIAFLEFLKKEKFKNDAISQRMIQSVILLLLQKLLDISSKKLNDIQADNPEVPISSEKIIEIISEIIIENLNTDNDIILLENLDKETFHSDFSEYCKGILRENVYLADEYLQKITDIFIELSYQIVVSKNSFDSISGIVIGGYGSEELFPSLVSYEISYAFRDEIKIEKTNSNNVDLLNSDASIVPFAQSDMISTILTGMDPFMNEVVSQSIIGLDNLSEDEKYNIINQISEQQKQQFINPILGVVRTLALPELANMAETLVNLTSFKRHITDSLETVGGPVDVLVISKGDGPIWINRKEYFDISKNLEYSNRKRR
;
A
#
# COMPACT_ATOMS: atom_id res chain seq x y z
N MET A 1 -0.98 -10.78 -0.98
CA MET A 1 0.26 -9.95 -0.95
C MET A 1 0.83 -9.98 -2.36
N THR A 2 1.76 -9.11 -2.70
CA THR A 2 2.24 -8.96 -4.08
C THR A 2 3.71 -8.52 -4.06
N ALA A 3 4.45 -8.80 -5.13
CA ALA A 3 5.82 -8.30 -5.31
C ALA A 3 5.88 -7.47 -6.57
N GLU A 4 6.14 -6.17 -6.40
CA GLU A 4 6.22 -5.21 -7.48
C GLU A 4 7.49 -4.35 -7.37
N ILE A 5 7.99 -3.89 -8.50
CA ILE A 5 9.18 -3.05 -8.54
C ILE A 5 9.14 -2.13 -9.77
N SER A 6 9.66 -0.93 -9.58
CA SER A 6 10.06 -0.05 -10.67
C SER A 6 11.56 0.19 -10.65
N ILE A 7 12.19 0.13 -11.82
CA ILE A 7 13.60 0.52 -11.99
C ILE A 7 13.69 1.58 -13.08
N LEU A 8 14.34 2.70 -12.78
CA LEU A 8 14.52 3.83 -13.69
C LEU A 8 16.00 4.12 -13.88
N ASN A 9 16.39 4.45 -15.11
CA ASN A 9 17.67 5.08 -15.43
C ASN A 9 17.50 6.05 -16.61
N LYS A 10 18.60 6.58 -17.13
CA LYS A 10 18.58 7.54 -18.26
C LYS A 10 18.04 6.95 -19.57
N HIS A 11 18.02 5.63 -19.71
CA HIS A 11 17.49 4.95 -20.91
C HIS A 11 15.98 4.72 -20.84
N GLY A 12 15.42 4.52 -19.65
CA GLY A 12 13.98 4.29 -19.47
C GLY A 12 13.57 3.78 -18.10
N ILE A 13 12.30 3.42 -18.01
CA ILE A 13 11.67 2.85 -16.82
C ILE A 13 11.16 1.45 -17.11
N VAL A 14 11.33 0.56 -16.14
CA VAL A 14 10.76 -0.78 -16.12
C VAL A 14 9.80 -0.88 -14.96
N LEU A 15 8.59 -1.36 -15.23
CA LEU A 15 7.61 -1.76 -14.24
C LEU A 15 7.46 -3.28 -14.28
N ALA A 16 7.62 -3.96 -13.15
CA ALA A 16 7.47 -5.40 -13.05
C ALA A 16 6.59 -5.79 -11.86
N ALA A 17 5.69 -6.76 -12.07
CA ALA A 17 4.74 -7.21 -11.06
C ALA A 17 4.43 -8.70 -11.19
N ASP A 18 4.30 -9.38 -10.05
CA ASP A 18 3.79 -10.75 -9.99
C ASP A 18 2.27 -10.80 -10.25
N SER A 19 1.74 -12.00 -10.53
CA SER A 19 0.33 -12.19 -10.91
C SER A 19 -0.55 -12.75 -9.80
N ALA A 20 0.01 -13.06 -8.62
CA ALA A 20 -0.72 -13.60 -7.49
C ALA A 20 -1.59 -12.53 -6.81
N VAL A 21 -2.83 -12.89 -6.50
CA VAL A 21 -3.75 -12.14 -5.64
C VAL A 21 -4.45 -13.12 -4.71
N THR A 22 -4.47 -12.83 -3.42
CA THR A 22 -5.17 -13.64 -2.43
C THR A 22 -6.51 -13.00 -2.11
N VAL A 23 -7.60 -13.69 -2.43
CA VAL A 23 -8.96 -13.28 -2.08
C VAL A 23 -9.38 -14.02 -0.81
N SER A 24 -9.77 -13.26 0.21
CA SER A 24 -10.38 -13.81 1.42
C SER A 24 -11.90 -13.87 1.25
N PHE A 25 -12.50 -15.04 1.48
CA PHE A 25 -13.94 -15.27 1.35
C PHE A 25 -14.69 -15.13 2.69
N GLY A 26 -14.05 -14.53 3.71
CA GLY A 26 -14.56 -14.56 5.08
C GLY A 26 -14.42 -15.95 5.73
N GLN A 27 -14.64 -16.04 7.04
CA GLN A 27 -14.48 -17.28 7.84
C GLN A 27 -13.09 -17.95 7.75
N GLY A 28 -12.03 -17.17 7.53
CA GLY A 28 -10.66 -17.69 7.48
C GLY A 28 -10.30 -18.46 6.20
N GLN A 29 -11.19 -18.50 5.20
CA GLN A 29 -10.90 -19.10 3.90
C GLN A 29 -10.27 -18.07 2.97
N ALA A 30 -9.02 -18.30 2.58
CA ALA A 30 -8.31 -17.49 1.59
C ALA A 30 -7.93 -18.34 0.39
N LYS A 31 -8.03 -17.79 -0.82
CA LYS A 31 -7.61 -18.45 -2.05
C LYS A 31 -6.75 -17.51 -2.89
N THR A 32 -5.59 -17.99 -3.28
CA THR A 32 -4.68 -17.29 -4.19
C THR A 32 -5.04 -17.62 -5.65
N TYR A 33 -5.10 -16.57 -6.48
CA TYR A 33 -5.34 -16.62 -7.93
C TYR A 33 -4.17 -15.97 -8.66
N ASN A 34 -3.70 -16.58 -9.76
CA ASN A 34 -2.53 -16.12 -10.51
C ASN A 34 -2.91 -15.44 -11.85
N ALA A 35 -4.00 -14.67 -11.89
CA ALA A 35 -4.60 -14.19 -13.14
C ALA A 35 -4.94 -12.69 -13.18
N VAL A 36 -4.64 -11.94 -12.12
CA VAL A 36 -4.99 -10.52 -12.05
C VAL A 36 -3.96 -9.69 -12.81
N ASN A 37 -4.41 -8.82 -13.72
CA ASN A 37 -3.54 -7.86 -14.38
C ASN A 37 -3.21 -6.75 -13.39
N LYS A 38 -1.92 -6.58 -13.09
CA LYS A 38 -1.45 -5.49 -12.22
C LYS A 38 -0.74 -4.39 -12.97
N LEU A 39 -0.35 -4.66 -14.21
CA LEU A 39 0.35 -3.73 -15.09
C LEU A 39 -0.52 -3.38 -16.29
N PHE A 40 -0.53 -2.09 -16.63
CA PHE A 40 -1.33 -1.53 -17.71
C PHE A 40 -0.49 -0.50 -18.47
N SER A 41 -0.59 -0.50 -19.81
CA SER A 41 -0.18 0.66 -20.59
C SER A 41 -1.37 1.60 -20.77
N LEU A 42 -1.14 2.90 -20.58
CA LEU A 42 -2.17 3.91 -20.80
C LEU A 42 -2.58 3.94 -22.28
N GLY A 43 -1.64 3.63 -23.19
CA GLY A 43 -1.88 3.49 -24.62
C GLY A 43 -2.21 4.83 -25.30
N GLY A 44 -2.60 4.78 -26.58
CA GLY A 44 -2.69 5.99 -27.40
C GLY A 44 -1.28 6.50 -27.72
N HIS A 45 -1.06 7.81 -27.61
CA HIS A 45 0.26 8.45 -27.78
C HIS A 45 1.01 8.66 -26.44
N HIS A 46 0.65 7.90 -25.40
CA HIS A 46 1.23 8.04 -24.07
C HIS A 46 2.36 7.05 -23.85
N ASP A 47 3.52 7.59 -23.44
CA ASP A 47 4.65 6.83 -22.93
C ASP A 47 4.49 6.61 -21.42
N ILE A 48 3.34 6.08 -21.00
CA ILE A 48 2.93 5.96 -19.60
C ILE A 48 2.39 4.55 -19.31
N GLY A 49 2.87 3.97 -18.22
CA GLY A 49 2.39 2.74 -17.61
C GLY A 49 1.79 2.99 -16.23
N ILE A 50 0.84 2.14 -15.85
CA ILE A 50 0.20 2.15 -14.54
C ILE A 50 0.36 0.75 -13.94
N MET A 51 0.83 0.68 -12.71
CA MET A 51 0.95 -0.54 -11.92
C MET A 51 0.08 -0.42 -10.66
N ILE A 52 -0.57 -1.51 -10.24
CA ILE A 52 -1.38 -1.56 -9.02
C ILE A 52 -0.85 -2.63 -8.06
N TYR A 53 -0.93 -2.38 -6.76
CA TYR A 53 -0.61 -3.33 -5.70
C TYR A 53 -1.61 -3.23 -4.53
N GLY A 54 -1.61 -4.20 -3.61
CA GLY A 54 -2.57 -4.20 -2.49
C GLY A 54 -3.98 -4.62 -2.92
N ASN A 55 -4.99 -3.87 -2.50
CA ASN A 55 -6.38 -4.13 -2.87
C ASN A 55 -6.60 -3.94 -4.38
N ALA A 56 -7.33 -4.86 -5.00
CA ALA A 56 -7.58 -4.88 -6.45
C ALA A 56 -8.78 -4.02 -6.88
N GLU A 57 -9.50 -3.46 -5.91
CA GLU A 57 -10.74 -2.72 -6.11
C GLU A 57 -10.69 -1.36 -5.41
N PHE A 58 -11.34 -0.38 -6.04
CA PHE A 58 -11.65 0.91 -5.42
C PHE A 58 -13.15 1.09 -5.44
N MET A 59 -13.76 1.33 -4.27
CA MET A 59 -15.22 1.44 -4.14
C MET A 59 -15.98 0.23 -4.72
N ASP A 60 -15.48 -0.99 -4.48
CA ASP A 60 -15.93 -2.27 -5.08
C ASP A 60 -15.85 -2.33 -6.63
N ILE A 61 -15.11 -1.41 -7.26
CA ILE A 61 -14.89 -1.39 -8.70
C ILE A 61 -13.45 -1.85 -8.98
N PRO A 62 -13.25 -2.91 -9.76
CA PRO A 62 -11.91 -3.36 -10.13
C PRO A 62 -11.06 -2.26 -10.78
N TRP A 63 -9.82 -2.09 -10.33
CA TRP A 63 -8.90 -1.10 -10.88
C TRP A 63 -8.69 -1.25 -12.40
N GLU A 64 -8.71 -2.47 -12.92
CA GLU A 64 -8.64 -2.73 -14.36
C GLU A 64 -9.75 -2.01 -15.14
N ILE A 65 -10.97 -1.93 -14.58
CA ILE A 65 -12.10 -1.24 -15.21
C ILE A 65 -11.86 0.27 -15.17
N ILE A 66 -11.47 0.80 -14.01
CA ILE A 66 -11.19 2.22 -13.80
C ILE A 66 -10.11 2.71 -14.75
N ILE A 67 -8.99 1.99 -14.84
CA ILE A 67 -7.84 2.32 -15.69
C ILE A 67 -8.23 2.27 -17.18
N LYS A 68 -9.03 1.28 -17.60
CA LYS A 68 -9.52 1.20 -18.98
C LYS A 68 -10.45 2.36 -19.35
N GLU A 69 -11.32 2.77 -18.41
CA GLU A 69 -12.20 3.92 -18.59
C GLU A 69 -11.41 5.23 -18.63
N PHE A 70 -10.40 5.39 -17.76
CA PHE A 70 -9.47 6.52 -17.81
C PHE A 70 -8.76 6.58 -19.16
N ARG A 71 -8.16 5.47 -19.60
CA ARG A 71 -7.53 5.35 -20.92
C ARG A 71 -8.46 5.78 -22.06
N LYS A 72 -9.73 5.36 -22.02
CA LYS A 72 -10.71 5.68 -23.07
C LYS A 72 -10.98 7.18 -23.13
N GLU A 73 -11.15 7.81 -21.97
CA GLU A 73 -11.46 9.24 -21.89
C GLU A 73 -10.25 10.12 -22.25
N TYR A 74 -9.06 9.74 -21.80
CA TYR A 74 -7.85 10.55 -21.95
C TYR A 74 -7.01 10.19 -23.17
N CYS A 75 -7.48 9.31 -24.07
CA CYS A 75 -6.70 8.78 -25.20
C CYS A 75 -6.07 9.84 -26.12
N ASN A 76 -6.69 11.00 -26.26
CA ASN A 76 -6.22 12.11 -27.11
C ASN A 76 -5.59 13.27 -26.32
N LYS A 77 -5.59 13.21 -24.98
CA LYS A 77 -4.94 14.23 -24.16
C LYS A 77 -3.44 14.03 -24.26
N ILE A 78 -2.68 15.12 -24.26
CA ILE A 78 -1.22 15.06 -24.12
C ILE A 78 -0.90 15.60 -22.73
N PHE A 79 -0.14 14.83 -21.96
CA PHE A 79 0.36 15.24 -20.65
C PHE A 79 1.77 15.79 -20.82
N VAL A 80 2.00 17.04 -20.40
CA VAL A 80 3.30 17.71 -20.55
C VAL A 80 4.33 17.04 -19.63
N ARG A 81 3.89 16.73 -18.40
CA ARG A 81 4.63 15.97 -17.38
C ARG A 81 3.83 14.76 -16.93
N LEU A 82 4.53 13.75 -16.41
CA LEU A 82 3.88 12.59 -15.79
C LEU A 82 2.97 12.98 -14.63
N GLU A 83 3.35 13.98 -13.83
CA GLU A 83 2.53 14.49 -12.73
C GLU A 83 1.18 15.06 -13.23
N ASP A 84 1.12 15.59 -14.45
CA ASP A 84 -0.16 16.06 -15.01
C ASP A 84 -1.10 14.86 -15.27
N CYS A 85 -0.54 13.71 -15.65
CA CYS A 85 -1.29 12.47 -15.79
C CYS A 85 -1.75 11.94 -14.44
N SER A 86 -0.91 12.00 -13.41
CA SER A 86 -1.28 11.54 -12.07
C SER A 86 -2.39 12.39 -11.48
N ILE A 87 -2.29 13.72 -11.54
CA ILE A 87 -3.34 14.64 -11.09
C ILE A 87 -4.63 14.38 -11.86
N ALA A 88 -4.57 14.21 -13.18
CA ALA A 88 -5.75 13.91 -13.98
C ALA A 88 -6.39 12.56 -13.61
N PHE A 89 -5.59 11.55 -13.24
CA PHE A 89 -6.08 10.27 -12.77
C PHE A 89 -6.81 10.41 -11.42
N LEU A 90 -6.24 11.15 -10.46
CA LEU A 90 -6.89 11.41 -9.17
C LEU A 90 -8.22 12.18 -9.32
N GLU A 91 -8.24 13.21 -10.16
CA GLU A 91 -9.48 13.94 -10.46
C GLU A 91 -10.51 13.05 -11.18
N PHE A 92 -10.07 12.10 -12.00
CA PHE A 92 -10.96 11.13 -12.63
C PHE A 92 -11.63 10.19 -11.61
N LEU A 93 -10.94 9.82 -10.53
CA LEU A 93 -11.51 8.99 -9.45
C LEU A 93 -12.64 9.70 -8.68
N LYS A 94 -12.65 11.04 -8.66
CA LYS A 94 -13.68 11.85 -7.99
C LYS A 94 -15.00 11.96 -8.76
N LYS A 95 -15.12 11.31 -9.92
CA LYS A 95 -16.35 11.35 -10.73
C LYS A 95 -17.49 10.58 -10.07
N GLU A 96 -18.71 11.08 -10.21
CA GLU A 96 -19.95 10.49 -9.67
C GLU A 96 -20.11 8.99 -9.96
N LYS A 97 -19.65 8.50 -11.13
CA LYS A 97 -19.75 7.09 -11.50
C LYS A 97 -18.93 6.14 -10.61
N PHE A 98 -18.00 6.66 -9.81
CA PHE A 98 -17.17 5.91 -8.87
C PHE A 98 -17.57 6.16 -7.40
N LYS A 99 -18.57 7.02 -7.16
CA LYS A 99 -19.07 7.33 -5.82
C LYS A 99 -20.26 6.45 -5.47
N ASN A 100 -20.30 5.98 -4.23
CA ASN A 100 -21.44 5.28 -3.66
C ASN A 100 -21.42 5.38 -2.14
N ASP A 101 -22.35 6.13 -1.57
CA ASP A 101 -22.39 6.40 -0.13
C ASP A 101 -22.54 5.14 0.72
N ALA A 102 -23.31 4.14 0.25
CA ALA A 102 -23.48 2.89 0.98
C ALA A 102 -22.17 2.08 1.04
N ILE A 103 -21.38 2.09 -0.04
CA ILE A 103 -20.06 1.46 -0.08
C ILE A 103 -19.09 2.23 0.83
N SER A 104 -19.08 3.57 0.75
CA SER A 104 -18.24 4.42 1.61
C SER A 104 -18.52 4.17 3.10
N GLN A 105 -19.80 4.15 3.48
CA GLN A 105 -20.22 3.87 4.85
C GLN A 105 -19.78 2.49 5.31
N ARG A 106 -19.98 1.45 4.48
CA ARG A 106 -19.55 0.08 4.79
C ARG A 106 -18.04 -0.03 4.98
N MET A 107 -17.24 0.67 4.18
CA MET A 107 -15.77 0.68 4.31
C MET A 107 -15.34 1.34 5.63
N ILE A 108 -15.92 2.49 5.99
CA ILE A 108 -15.65 3.16 7.27
C ILE A 108 -16.10 2.29 8.46
N GLN A 109 -17.30 1.71 8.38
CA GLN A 109 -17.80 0.78 9.41
C GLN A 109 -16.89 -0.44 9.60
N SER A 110 -16.26 -0.92 8.52
CA SER A 110 -15.28 -2.02 8.58
C SER A 110 -14.01 -1.59 9.31
N VAL A 111 -13.50 -0.38 9.06
CA VAL A 111 -12.35 0.21 9.79
C VAL A 111 -12.66 0.31 11.29
N ILE A 112 -13.83 0.84 11.65
CA ILE A 112 -14.27 0.99 13.05
C ILE A 112 -14.39 -0.38 13.73
N LEU A 113 -14.91 -1.40 13.04
CA LEU A 113 -15.03 -2.75 13.59
C LEU A 113 -13.66 -3.40 13.82
N LEU A 114 -12.73 -3.26 12.87
CA LEU A 114 -11.36 -3.78 13.02
C LEU A 114 -10.61 -3.09 14.16
N LEU A 115 -10.81 -1.77 14.34
CA LEU A 115 -10.31 -1.03 15.49
C LEU A 115 -10.85 -1.62 16.80
N LEU A 116 -12.17 -1.83 16.92
CA LEU A 116 -12.75 -2.43 18.12
C LEU A 116 -12.16 -3.82 18.41
N GLN A 117 -12.07 -4.68 17.39
CA GLN A 117 -11.49 -6.03 17.54
C GLN A 117 -10.04 -5.95 18.03
N LYS A 118 -9.23 -5.05 17.48
CA LYS A 118 -7.85 -4.84 17.91
C LYS A 118 -7.77 -4.39 19.37
N LEU A 119 -8.62 -3.45 19.78
CA LEU A 119 -8.68 -2.98 21.17
C LEU A 119 -9.05 -4.14 22.10
N LEU A 120 -10.08 -4.92 21.76
CA LEU A 120 -10.53 -6.06 22.56
C LEU A 120 -9.46 -7.17 22.65
N ASP A 121 -8.71 -7.42 21.59
CA ASP A 121 -7.58 -8.37 21.60
C ASP A 121 -6.48 -7.91 22.56
N ILE A 122 -6.13 -6.62 22.56
CA ILE A 122 -5.13 -6.05 23.48
C ILE A 122 -5.65 -6.12 24.91
N SER A 123 -6.90 -5.72 25.15
CA SER A 123 -7.53 -5.79 26.48
C SER A 123 -7.56 -7.23 26.99
N SER A 124 -7.94 -8.19 26.15
CA SER A 124 -8.00 -9.60 26.51
C SER A 124 -6.63 -10.16 26.92
N LYS A 125 -5.55 -9.78 26.23
CA LYS A 125 -4.18 -10.16 26.61
C LYS A 125 -3.82 -9.60 27.99
N LYS A 126 -4.02 -8.29 28.22
CA LYS A 126 -3.74 -7.63 29.51
C LYS A 126 -4.56 -8.24 30.66
N LEU A 127 -5.82 -8.57 30.39
CA LEU A 127 -6.71 -9.25 31.36
C LEU A 127 -6.23 -10.66 31.71
N ASN A 128 -5.79 -11.44 30.71
CA ASN A 128 -5.27 -12.78 30.94
C ASN A 128 -3.99 -12.77 31.78
N ASP A 129 -3.09 -11.80 31.54
CA ASP A 129 -1.87 -11.63 32.34
C ASP A 129 -2.21 -11.33 33.81
N ILE A 130 -3.15 -10.41 34.05
CA ILE A 130 -3.61 -10.08 35.41
C ILE A 130 -4.27 -11.29 36.11
N GLN A 131 -5.07 -12.08 35.38
CA GLN A 131 -5.71 -13.28 35.93
C GLN A 131 -4.69 -14.39 36.24
N ALA A 132 -3.63 -14.50 35.43
CA ALA A 132 -2.54 -15.45 35.67
C ALA A 132 -1.75 -15.11 36.93
N ASP A 133 -1.53 -13.81 37.20
CA ASP A 133 -0.88 -13.32 38.41
C ASP A 133 -1.75 -13.49 39.66
N ASN A 134 -3.08 -13.43 39.53
CA ASN A 134 -4.03 -13.58 40.64
C ASN A 134 -5.18 -14.56 40.32
N PRO A 135 -4.95 -15.88 40.26
CA PRO A 135 -5.94 -16.85 39.80
C PRO A 135 -7.21 -16.95 40.66
N GLU A 136 -7.12 -16.57 41.94
CA GLU A 136 -8.23 -16.69 42.90
C GLU A 136 -9.17 -15.49 42.91
N VAL A 137 -8.81 -14.37 42.26
CA VAL A 137 -9.61 -13.15 42.22
C VAL A 137 -10.27 -13.03 40.84
N PRO A 138 -11.61 -13.17 40.75
CA PRO A 138 -12.32 -12.94 39.50
C PRO A 138 -12.21 -11.47 39.09
N ILE A 139 -11.98 -11.22 37.81
CA ILE A 139 -11.96 -9.87 37.27
C ILE A 139 -13.38 -9.29 37.30
N SER A 140 -13.54 -8.11 37.90
CA SER A 140 -14.82 -7.40 37.94
C SER A 140 -15.09 -6.63 36.65
N SER A 141 -16.37 -6.35 36.38
CA SER A 141 -16.80 -5.53 35.24
C SER A 141 -16.16 -4.13 35.23
N GLU A 142 -15.95 -3.54 36.41
CA GLU A 142 -15.25 -2.26 36.56
C GLU A 142 -13.82 -2.35 36.04
N LYS A 143 -13.11 -3.43 36.39
CA LYS A 143 -11.70 -3.60 36.00
C LYS A 143 -11.57 -3.84 34.50
N ILE A 144 -12.52 -4.55 33.89
CA ILE A 144 -12.57 -4.73 32.43
C ILE A 144 -12.71 -3.38 31.73
N ILE A 145 -13.68 -2.55 32.16
CA ILE A 145 -13.88 -1.21 31.58
C ILE A 145 -12.68 -0.31 31.82
N GLU A 146 -12.09 -0.32 33.01
CA GLU A 146 -10.90 0.46 33.33
C GLU A 146 -9.77 0.15 32.33
N ILE A 147 -9.52 -1.13 32.06
CA ILE A 147 -8.49 -1.56 31.10
C ILE A 147 -8.83 -1.15 29.66
N ILE A 148 -10.07 -1.31 29.23
CA ILE A 148 -10.50 -0.88 27.89
C ILE A 148 -10.35 0.64 27.74
N SER A 149 -10.80 1.41 28.74
CA SER A 149 -10.66 2.87 28.79
C SER A 149 -9.19 3.30 28.72
N GLU A 150 -8.32 2.70 29.53
CA GLU A 150 -6.88 2.98 29.52
C GLU A 150 -6.28 2.79 28.12
N ILE A 151 -6.55 1.65 27.48
CA ILE A 151 -6.02 1.34 26.15
C ILE A 151 -6.54 2.34 25.11
N ILE A 152 -7.83 2.69 25.15
CA ILE A 152 -8.39 3.70 24.23
C ILE A 152 -7.71 5.05 24.43
N ILE A 153 -7.53 5.48 25.68
CA ILE A 153 -6.91 6.77 26.02
C ILE A 153 -5.42 6.79 25.61
N GLU A 154 -4.68 5.70 25.82
CA GLU A 154 -3.30 5.57 25.36
C GLU A 154 -3.20 5.75 23.83
N ASN A 155 -4.11 5.15 23.07
CA ASN A 155 -4.13 5.27 21.61
C ASN A 155 -4.61 6.65 21.13
N LEU A 156 -5.48 7.34 21.87
CA LEU A 156 -5.89 8.73 21.58
C LEU A 156 -4.73 9.73 21.74
N ASN A 157 -3.76 9.42 22.61
CA ASN A 157 -2.58 10.26 22.87
C ASN A 157 -1.42 9.96 21.91
N THR A 158 -1.60 9.02 20.98
CA THR A 158 -0.60 8.76 19.95
C THR A 158 -0.90 9.70 18.79
N ASP A 159 0.02 10.59 18.43
CA ASP A 159 -0.19 11.52 17.33
C ASP A 159 -0.45 10.73 16.03
N ASN A 160 -1.68 10.81 15.53
CA ASN A 160 -1.98 10.37 14.17
C ASN A 160 -1.40 11.42 13.21
N ASP A 161 -0.11 11.30 12.91
CA ASP A 161 0.70 12.36 12.27
C ASP A 161 0.21 12.82 10.89
N ILE A 162 -0.62 12.03 10.20
CA ILE A 162 -1.05 12.31 8.82
C ILE A 162 -2.56 12.20 8.70
N ILE A 163 -3.24 13.35 8.61
CA ILE A 163 -4.67 13.45 8.27
C ILE A 163 -4.82 13.33 6.76
N LEU A 164 -5.72 12.44 6.31
CA LEU A 164 -5.96 12.12 4.89
C LEU A 164 -7.41 12.40 4.44
N LEU A 165 -8.32 12.68 5.38
CA LEU A 165 -9.67 13.18 5.11
C LEU A 165 -9.87 14.49 5.86
N GLU A 166 -9.60 15.60 5.20
CA GLU A 166 -9.66 16.93 5.82
C GLU A 166 -11.08 17.48 5.91
N ASN A 167 -11.99 17.05 5.01
CA ASN A 167 -13.37 17.57 4.96
C ASN A 167 -14.36 16.74 5.79
N LEU A 168 -13.92 15.63 6.38
CA LEU A 168 -14.73 14.88 7.32
C LEU A 168 -14.56 15.47 8.71
N ASP A 169 -15.45 16.40 9.09
CA ASP A 169 -15.47 16.94 10.43
C ASP A 169 -16.09 15.98 11.46
N LYS A 170 -15.83 16.26 12.73
CA LYS A 170 -16.27 15.46 13.87
C LYS A 170 -17.79 15.42 14.01
N GLU A 171 -18.50 16.51 13.69
CA GLU A 171 -19.97 16.57 13.79
C GLU A 171 -20.63 15.63 12.77
N THR A 172 -20.13 15.68 11.54
CA THR A 172 -20.50 14.82 10.43
C THR A 172 -20.23 13.35 10.77
N PHE A 173 -19.02 13.04 11.25
CA PHE A 173 -18.68 11.68 11.66
C PHE A 173 -19.62 11.17 12.77
N HIS A 174 -19.87 12.01 13.78
CA HIS A 174 -20.74 11.66 14.88
C HIS A 174 -22.19 11.42 14.41
N SER A 175 -22.71 12.24 13.49
CA SER A 175 -24.02 12.03 12.88
C SER A 175 -24.10 10.70 12.13
N ASP A 176 -23.08 10.38 11.34
CA ASP A 176 -23.12 9.25 10.40
C ASP A 176 -22.78 7.90 11.06
N PHE A 177 -21.94 7.89 12.12
CA PHE A 177 -21.35 6.66 12.66
C PHE A 177 -21.56 6.40 14.16
N SER A 178 -22.05 7.36 14.96
CA SER A 178 -22.18 7.15 16.41
C SER A 178 -23.11 5.99 16.80
N GLU A 179 -24.23 5.83 16.11
CA GLU A 179 -25.16 4.71 16.36
C GLU A 179 -24.54 3.37 15.99
N TYR A 180 -23.72 3.32 14.93
CA TYR A 180 -22.98 2.13 14.58
C TYR A 180 -21.94 1.79 15.67
N CYS A 181 -21.16 2.77 16.13
CA CYS A 181 -20.19 2.57 17.22
C CYS A 181 -20.86 2.02 18.49
N LYS A 182 -22.01 2.57 18.89
CA LYS A 182 -22.80 2.06 20.03
C LYS A 182 -23.29 0.64 19.80
N GLY A 183 -23.76 0.34 18.58
CA GLY A 183 -24.23 -0.98 18.18
C GLY A 183 -23.14 -2.04 18.33
N ILE A 184 -21.97 -1.81 17.71
CA ILE A 184 -20.88 -2.79 17.76
C ILE A 184 -20.29 -2.96 19.17
N LEU A 185 -20.28 -1.90 20.00
CA LEU A 185 -19.86 -2.02 21.41
C LEU A 185 -20.81 -2.95 22.17
N ARG A 186 -22.13 -2.79 21.99
CA ARG A 186 -23.13 -3.67 22.63
C ARG A 186 -23.06 -5.12 22.14
N GLU A 187 -22.75 -5.32 20.86
CA GLU A 187 -22.66 -6.65 20.26
C GLU A 187 -21.39 -7.41 20.67
N ASN A 188 -20.28 -6.70 20.93
CA ASN A 188 -18.98 -7.33 21.18
C ASN A 188 -18.52 -7.25 22.65
N VAL A 189 -19.06 -6.31 23.44
CA VAL A 189 -18.73 -6.14 24.86
C VAL A 189 -19.94 -6.51 25.71
N TYR A 190 -19.94 -7.72 26.26
CA TYR A 190 -21.03 -8.31 27.03
C TYR A 190 -21.13 -7.75 28.46
N LEU A 191 -21.29 -6.43 28.60
CA LEU A 191 -21.45 -5.71 29.86
C LEU A 191 -22.77 -4.92 29.88
N ALA A 192 -23.24 -4.55 31.08
CA ALA A 192 -24.44 -3.72 31.20
C ALA A 192 -24.23 -2.32 30.59
N ASP A 193 -25.29 -1.70 30.09
CA ASP A 193 -25.23 -0.40 29.39
C ASP A 193 -24.54 0.71 30.21
N GLU A 194 -24.67 0.69 31.55
CA GLU A 194 -24.01 1.65 32.45
C GLU A 194 -22.48 1.64 32.36
N TYR A 195 -21.90 0.49 32.02
CA TYR A 195 -20.47 0.31 31.82
C TYR A 195 -20.05 0.74 30.41
N LEU A 196 -20.84 0.38 29.40
CA LEU A 196 -20.57 0.73 28.00
C LEU A 196 -20.58 2.25 27.78
N GLN A 197 -21.44 2.99 28.50
CA GLN A 197 -21.48 4.45 28.44
C GLN A 197 -20.13 5.08 28.82
N LYS A 198 -19.33 4.45 29.69
CA LYS A 198 -18.03 4.98 30.11
C LYS A 198 -16.96 4.94 29.01
N ILE A 199 -17.11 4.05 28.03
CA ILE A 199 -16.16 3.89 26.92
C ILE A 199 -16.70 4.41 25.59
N THR A 200 -17.99 4.68 25.48
CA THR A 200 -18.64 5.02 24.21
C THR A 200 -18.06 6.29 23.59
N ASP A 201 -17.99 7.39 24.35
CA ASP A 201 -17.55 8.68 23.81
C ASP A 201 -16.07 8.67 23.41
N ILE A 202 -15.22 8.05 24.25
CA ILE A 202 -13.79 7.91 23.94
C ILE A 202 -13.53 6.96 22.76
N PHE A 203 -14.38 5.93 22.59
CA PHE A 203 -14.29 5.04 21.43
C PHE A 203 -14.75 5.73 20.15
N ILE A 204 -15.81 6.54 20.19
CA ILE A 204 -16.25 7.35 19.05
C ILE A 204 -15.14 8.34 18.67
N GLU A 205 -14.49 8.95 19.65
CA GLU A 205 -13.37 9.86 19.40
C GLU A 205 -12.21 9.17 18.70
N LEU A 206 -11.79 8.02 19.22
CA LEU A 206 -10.69 7.26 18.62
C LEU A 206 -11.07 6.77 17.22
N SER A 207 -12.32 6.35 17.04
CA SER A 207 -12.85 5.95 15.73
C SER A 207 -12.77 7.09 14.71
N TYR A 208 -13.15 8.30 15.11
CA TYR A 208 -13.01 9.49 14.27
C TYR A 208 -11.54 9.73 13.88
N GLN A 209 -10.64 9.79 14.86
CA GLN A 209 -9.21 10.03 14.63
C GLN A 209 -8.59 8.98 13.69
N ILE A 210 -8.93 7.71 13.87
CA ILE A 210 -8.43 6.62 13.02
C ILE A 210 -9.01 6.70 11.60
N VAL A 211 -10.28 7.05 11.45
CA VAL A 211 -10.94 7.13 10.14
C VAL A 211 -10.38 8.28 9.29
N VAL A 212 -10.09 9.43 9.89
CA VAL A 212 -9.55 10.59 9.14
C VAL A 212 -8.07 10.48 8.84
N SER A 213 -7.31 9.73 9.65
CA SER A 213 -5.86 9.65 9.53
C SER A 213 -5.36 8.39 8.82
N LYS A 214 -4.09 8.40 8.41
CA LYS A 214 -3.39 7.18 7.96
C LYS A 214 -3.47 6.11 9.05
N ASN A 215 -3.89 4.91 8.68
CA ASN A 215 -4.05 3.79 9.62
C ASN A 215 -3.78 2.44 8.93
N SER A 216 -3.65 1.38 9.74
CA SER A 216 -3.39 0.00 9.26
C SER A 216 -4.64 -0.85 9.06
N PHE A 217 -5.84 -0.30 9.33
CA PHE A 217 -7.12 -0.97 9.18
C PHE A 217 -7.74 -0.78 7.80
N ASP A 218 -7.34 0.26 7.08
CA ASP A 218 -7.79 0.57 5.73
C ASP A 218 -7.42 -0.55 4.74
N SER A 219 -8.32 -0.85 3.82
CA SER A 219 -8.01 -1.69 2.66
C SER A 219 -7.36 -0.85 1.56
N ILE A 220 -6.03 -0.75 1.60
CA ILE A 220 -5.25 0.14 0.74
C ILE A 220 -4.99 -0.47 -0.63
N SER A 221 -5.21 0.33 -1.67
CA SER A 221 -4.72 0.09 -3.03
C SER A 221 -3.54 1.01 -3.33
N GLY A 222 -2.43 0.43 -3.75
CA GLY A 222 -1.29 1.17 -4.27
C GLY A 222 -1.42 1.39 -5.77
N ILE A 223 -1.25 2.63 -6.23
CA ILE A 223 -1.21 2.99 -7.66
C ILE A 223 0.14 3.61 -7.96
N VAL A 224 0.83 3.08 -8.96
CA VAL A 224 2.11 3.59 -9.46
C VAL A 224 1.93 4.01 -10.91
N ILE A 225 2.28 5.25 -11.22
CA ILE A 225 2.25 5.80 -12.57
C ILE A 225 3.69 6.12 -12.94
N GLY A 226 4.17 5.55 -14.03
CA GLY A 226 5.57 5.67 -14.45
C GLY A 226 5.70 5.83 -15.96
N GLY A 227 6.67 6.61 -16.41
CA GLY A 227 6.86 6.88 -17.83
C GLY A 227 7.38 8.28 -18.10
N TYR A 228 6.84 8.91 -19.14
CA TYR A 228 7.23 10.23 -19.62
C TYR A 228 6.01 11.10 -19.94
N GLY A 229 6.07 12.37 -19.54
CA GLY A 229 5.34 13.44 -20.19
C GLY A 229 6.02 13.87 -21.50
N SER A 230 5.28 14.58 -22.36
CA SER A 230 5.76 14.95 -23.70
C SER A 230 7.04 15.79 -23.70
N GLU A 231 7.27 16.59 -22.65
CA GLU A 231 8.46 17.44 -22.53
C GLU A 231 9.55 16.85 -21.62
N GLU A 232 9.29 15.74 -20.92
CA GLU A 232 10.26 15.11 -20.03
C GLU A 232 11.31 14.32 -20.82
N LEU A 233 12.59 14.66 -20.66
CA LEU A 233 13.70 13.96 -21.33
C LEU A 233 13.99 12.59 -20.73
N PHE A 234 13.75 12.44 -19.43
CA PHE A 234 14.05 11.26 -18.62
C PHE A 234 12.78 10.76 -17.94
N PRO A 235 12.72 9.47 -17.58
CA PRO A 235 11.51 8.92 -16.99
C PRO A 235 11.30 9.45 -15.57
N SER A 236 10.03 9.50 -15.19
CA SER A 236 9.59 9.79 -13.83
C SER A 236 8.62 8.72 -13.35
N LEU A 237 8.37 8.73 -12.05
CA LEU A 237 7.46 7.83 -11.35
C LEU A 237 6.80 8.57 -10.20
N VAL A 238 5.50 8.36 -10.05
CA VAL A 238 4.70 8.84 -8.92
C VAL A 238 3.86 7.69 -8.41
N SER A 239 3.76 7.53 -7.09
CA SER A 239 2.88 6.53 -6.48
C SER A 239 1.99 7.10 -5.39
N TYR A 240 0.82 6.49 -5.24
CA TYR A 240 -0.19 6.82 -4.24
C TYR A 240 -0.70 5.57 -3.54
N GLU A 241 -1.09 5.72 -2.29
CA GLU A 241 -1.89 4.76 -1.54
C GLU A 241 -3.29 5.32 -1.36
N ILE A 242 -4.30 4.56 -1.79
CA ILE A 242 -5.69 4.98 -1.88
C ILE A 242 -6.54 3.98 -1.07
N SER A 243 -7.28 4.47 -0.07
CA SER A 243 -8.18 3.65 0.74
C SER A 243 -9.58 3.60 0.13
N TYR A 244 -10.34 4.69 0.25
CA TYR A 244 -11.73 4.79 -0.21
C TYR A 244 -12.12 6.24 -0.48
N ALA A 245 -13.23 6.44 -1.18
CA ALA A 245 -13.86 7.75 -1.30
C ALA A 245 -14.96 7.92 -0.24
N PHE A 246 -15.07 9.12 0.31
CA PHE A 246 -16.18 9.53 1.17
C PHE A 246 -16.67 10.90 0.71
N ARG A 247 -17.91 10.97 0.24
CA ARG A 247 -18.50 12.17 -0.39
C ARG A 247 -17.62 12.65 -1.57
N ASP A 248 -17.06 13.86 -1.48
CA ASP A 248 -16.23 14.47 -2.53
C ASP A 248 -14.72 14.28 -2.31
N GLU A 249 -14.34 13.60 -1.24
CA GLU A 249 -12.95 13.40 -0.87
C GLU A 249 -12.52 11.94 -1.02
N ILE A 250 -11.24 11.74 -1.35
CA ILE A 250 -10.62 10.43 -1.41
C ILE A 250 -9.58 10.39 -0.32
N LYS A 251 -9.61 9.37 0.52
CA LYS A 251 -8.55 9.13 1.50
C LYS A 251 -7.32 8.60 0.75
N ILE A 252 -6.33 9.46 0.57
CA ILE A 252 -5.17 9.21 -0.29
C ILE A 252 -3.89 9.83 0.25
N GLU A 253 -2.79 9.10 0.13
CA GLU A 253 -1.43 9.58 0.43
C GLU A 253 -0.53 9.44 -0.80
N LYS A 254 0.27 10.46 -1.11
CA LYS A 254 1.35 10.35 -2.10
C LYS A 254 2.56 9.69 -1.43
N THR A 255 2.93 8.49 -1.88
CA THR A 255 3.96 7.68 -1.22
C THR A 255 5.34 7.84 -1.83
N ASN A 256 5.45 8.01 -3.15
CA ASN A 256 6.73 8.25 -3.81
C ASN A 256 6.60 9.28 -4.94
N SER A 257 7.71 9.96 -5.20
CA SER A 257 7.89 10.86 -6.34
C SER A 257 9.37 10.80 -6.73
N ASN A 258 9.66 10.08 -7.81
CA ASN A 258 11.02 9.86 -8.27
C ASN A 258 11.15 10.32 -9.71
N ASN A 259 12.18 11.09 -9.99
CA ASN A 259 12.55 11.48 -11.34
C ASN A 259 14.02 11.13 -11.58
N VAL A 260 14.33 10.75 -12.81
CA VAL A 260 15.70 10.71 -13.29
C VAL A 260 16.03 12.09 -13.87
N ASP A 261 17.18 12.64 -13.52
CA ASP A 261 17.69 13.90 -14.06
C ASP A 261 19.19 13.81 -14.39
N LEU A 262 19.81 14.93 -14.78
CA LEU A 262 21.22 14.97 -15.14
C LEU A 262 22.17 15.23 -13.96
N LEU A 263 21.65 15.71 -12.82
CA LEU A 263 22.44 16.36 -11.78
C LEU A 263 22.37 15.67 -10.43
N ASN A 264 21.22 15.10 -10.10
CA ASN A 264 20.86 14.65 -8.76
C ASN A 264 20.45 13.17 -8.71
N SER A 265 19.87 12.62 -9.79
CA SER A 265 19.31 11.26 -9.79
C SER A 265 19.48 10.58 -11.15
N ASP A 266 20.52 9.74 -11.27
CA ASP A 266 20.82 9.05 -12.53
C ASP A 266 20.17 7.66 -12.65
N ALA A 267 19.69 7.11 -11.53
CA ALA A 267 18.99 5.83 -11.46
C ALA A 267 18.19 5.72 -10.16
N SER A 268 17.12 4.91 -10.17
CA SER A 268 16.31 4.61 -8.98
C SER A 268 15.79 3.17 -9.04
N ILE A 269 15.75 2.52 -7.88
CA ILE A 269 15.08 1.24 -7.68
C ILE A 269 14.01 1.46 -6.62
N VAL A 270 12.74 1.31 -7.00
CA VAL A 270 11.59 1.59 -6.15
C VAL A 270 10.79 0.30 -5.99
N PRO A 271 10.96 -0.44 -4.88
CA PRO A 271 10.15 -1.61 -4.60
C PRO A 271 8.76 -1.19 -4.10
N PHE A 272 7.73 -1.94 -4.48
CA PHE A 272 6.34 -1.77 -4.04
C PHE A 272 5.79 -3.12 -3.57
N ALA A 273 5.14 -3.13 -2.40
CA ALA A 273 4.63 -4.31 -1.71
C ALA A 273 5.67 -5.45 -1.50
N GLN A 274 5.62 -6.09 -0.32
CA GLN A 274 6.60 -7.12 0.08
C GLN A 274 8.04 -6.84 -0.34
N SER A 275 8.54 -5.66 0.02
CA SER A 275 9.86 -5.18 -0.36
C SER A 275 10.99 -5.78 0.48
N ASP A 276 10.73 -6.76 1.35
CA ASP A 276 11.71 -7.25 2.32
C ASP A 276 12.91 -7.92 1.64
N MET A 277 12.66 -8.80 0.67
CA MET A 277 13.75 -9.44 -0.09
C MET A 277 14.50 -8.45 -0.97
N ILE A 278 13.78 -7.57 -1.67
CA ILE A 278 14.40 -6.54 -2.51
C ILE A 278 15.26 -5.62 -1.64
N SER A 279 14.72 -5.13 -0.52
CA SER A 279 15.45 -4.31 0.46
C SER A 279 16.70 -5.03 0.95
N THR A 280 16.60 -6.32 1.29
CA THR A 280 17.76 -7.11 1.73
C THR A 280 18.87 -7.13 0.69
N ILE A 281 18.54 -7.29 -0.59
CA ILE A 281 19.51 -7.27 -1.68
C ILE A 281 20.13 -5.87 -1.84
N LEU A 282 19.32 -4.82 -1.72
CA LEU A 282 19.76 -3.43 -1.90
C LEU A 282 20.62 -2.93 -0.72
N THR A 283 20.25 -3.25 0.51
CA THR A 283 20.89 -2.74 1.73
C THR A 283 21.91 -3.69 2.33
N GLY A 284 21.89 -4.98 1.93
CA GLY A 284 22.68 -6.04 2.52
C GLY A 284 22.14 -6.58 3.86
N MET A 285 21.00 -6.09 4.34
CA MET A 285 20.42 -6.50 5.63
C MET A 285 18.89 -6.61 5.54
N ASP A 286 18.35 -7.71 6.08
CA ASP A 286 16.90 -7.89 6.17
C ASP A 286 16.27 -6.76 7.03
N PRO A 287 15.14 -6.15 6.60
CA PRO A 287 14.55 -5.02 7.31
C PRO A 287 14.22 -5.31 8.78
N PHE A 288 13.75 -6.52 9.10
CA PHE A 288 13.47 -6.91 10.49
C PHE A 288 14.75 -6.95 11.31
N MET A 289 15.84 -7.49 10.74
CA MET A 289 17.14 -7.48 11.41
C MET A 289 17.66 -6.06 11.63
N ASN A 290 17.45 -5.17 10.66
CA ASN A 290 17.84 -3.77 10.77
C ASN A 290 17.07 -3.04 11.91
N GLU A 291 15.79 -3.35 12.05
CA GLU A 291 14.96 -2.86 13.16
C GLU A 291 15.46 -3.41 14.50
N VAL A 292 15.69 -4.72 14.61
CA VAL A 292 16.23 -5.35 15.83
C VAL A 292 17.56 -4.72 16.25
N VAL A 293 18.47 -4.50 15.30
CA VAL A 293 19.76 -3.84 15.56
C VAL A 293 19.54 -2.41 16.05
N SER A 294 18.68 -1.65 15.37
CA SER A 294 18.39 -0.26 15.72
C SER A 294 17.76 -0.15 17.11
N GLN A 295 16.76 -0.97 17.42
CA GLN A 295 16.12 -1.03 18.73
C GLN A 295 17.08 -1.48 19.83
N SER A 296 17.96 -2.45 19.53
CA SER A 296 19.00 -2.87 20.47
C SER A 296 19.98 -1.74 20.79
N ILE A 297 20.34 -0.90 19.81
CA ILE A 297 21.20 0.27 20.03
C ILE A 297 20.46 1.34 20.84
N ILE A 298 19.19 1.60 20.52
CA ILE A 298 18.35 2.58 21.24
C ILE A 298 18.21 2.19 22.72
N GLY A 299 18.05 0.89 23.01
CA GLY A 299 17.94 0.34 24.35
C GLY A 299 19.23 0.29 25.18
N LEU A 300 20.37 0.79 24.68
CA LEU A 300 21.62 0.84 25.46
C LEU A 300 21.64 2.05 26.41
N ASP A 301 21.43 1.81 27.70
CA ASP A 301 21.40 2.88 28.73
C ASP A 301 22.75 3.58 28.96
N ASN A 302 23.86 2.94 28.59
CA ASN A 302 25.21 3.44 28.85
C ASN A 302 25.74 4.42 27.78
N LEU A 303 24.95 4.71 26.74
CA LEU A 303 25.32 5.60 25.64
C LEU A 303 24.41 6.83 25.62
N SER A 304 24.97 7.98 25.26
CA SER A 304 24.18 9.18 24.95
C SER A 304 23.38 9.01 23.65
N GLU A 305 22.31 9.80 23.49
CA GLU A 305 21.49 9.78 22.26
C GLU A 305 22.31 10.13 21.01
N ASP A 306 23.28 11.04 21.13
CA ASP A 306 24.18 11.39 20.03
C ASP A 306 25.07 10.20 19.63
N GLU A 307 25.58 9.42 20.59
CA GLU A 307 26.39 8.23 20.31
C GLU A 307 25.56 7.15 19.63
N LYS A 308 24.32 6.91 20.10
CA LYS A 308 23.38 5.96 19.48
C LYS A 308 23.08 6.36 18.04
N TYR A 309 22.74 7.63 17.81
CA TYR A 309 22.48 8.17 16.48
C TYR A 309 23.70 8.04 15.55
N ASN A 310 24.91 8.29 16.06
CA ASN A 310 26.14 8.14 15.30
C ASN A 310 26.40 6.69 14.87
N ILE A 311 26.15 5.70 15.74
CA ILE A 311 26.31 4.28 15.40
C ILE A 311 25.31 3.89 14.30
N ILE A 312 24.03 4.25 14.45
CA ILE A 312 22.99 3.95 13.46
C ILE A 312 23.35 4.57 12.10
N ASN A 313 23.82 5.83 12.09
CA ASN A 313 24.27 6.48 10.88
C ASN A 313 25.49 5.81 10.25
N GLN A 314 26.46 5.37 11.05
CA GLN A 314 27.62 4.65 10.53
C GLN A 314 27.21 3.36 9.83
N ILE A 315 26.28 2.60 10.40
CA ILE A 315 25.72 1.38 9.79
C ILE A 315 25.03 1.73 8.46
N SER A 316 24.17 2.75 8.47
CA SER A 316 23.46 3.23 7.28
C SER A 316 24.43 3.68 6.17
N GLU A 317 25.49 4.41 6.52
CA GLU A 317 26.51 4.84 5.56
C GLU A 317 27.31 3.65 5.01
N GLN A 318 27.62 2.64 5.82
CA GLN A 318 28.25 1.40 5.31
C GLN A 318 27.31 0.64 4.37
N GLN A 319 26.02 0.52 4.70
CA GLN A 319 25.03 -0.08 3.81
C GLN A 319 24.97 0.64 2.47
N LYS A 320 24.94 1.98 2.49
CA LYS A 320 24.97 2.79 1.26
C LYS A 320 26.23 2.56 0.44
N GLN A 321 27.41 2.63 1.06
CA GLN A 321 28.68 2.55 0.35
C GLN A 321 28.97 1.16 -0.21
N GLN A 322 28.63 0.10 0.53
CA GLN A 322 28.97 -1.28 0.17
C GLN A 322 27.92 -1.98 -0.69
N PHE A 323 26.64 -1.62 -0.56
CA PHE A 323 25.54 -2.31 -1.24
C PHE A 323 24.77 -1.40 -2.18
N ILE A 324 24.17 -0.31 -1.68
CA ILE A 324 23.24 0.52 -2.47
C ILE A 324 23.97 1.21 -3.64
N ASN A 325 25.08 1.92 -3.35
CA ASN A 325 25.78 2.72 -4.35
C ASN A 325 26.37 1.88 -5.49
N PRO A 326 27.02 0.73 -5.24
CA PRO A 326 27.46 -0.17 -6.31
C PRO A 326 26.31 -0.66 -7.21
N ILE A 327 25.18 -1.07 -6.61
CA ILE A 327 24.01 -1.55 -7.37
C ILE A 327 23.45 -0.41 -8.23
N LEU A 328 23.25 0.78 -7.65
CA LEU A 328 22.81 1.95 -8.40
C LEU A 328 23.80 2.31 -9.51
N GLY A 329 25.11 2.19 -9.26
CA GLY A 329 26.17 2.38 -10.26
C GLY A 329 26.00 1.47 -11.49
N VAL A 330 25.62 0.21 -11.28
CA VAL A 330 25.30 -0.72 -12.37
C VAL A 330 23.99 -0.32 -13.05
N VAL A 331 22.92 -0.06 -12.30
CA VAL A 331 21.61 0.31 -12.87
C VAL A 331 21.70 1.54 -13.78
N ARG A 332 22.57 2.50 -13.46
CA ARG A 332 22.82 3.68 -14.30
C ARG A 332 23.29 3.35 -15.72
N THR A 333 24.00 2.23 -15.91
CA THR A 333 24.61 1.87 -17.20
C THR A 333 23.85 0.79 -17.96
N LEU A 334 22.93 0.08 -17.30
CA LEU A 334 22.17 -1.01 -17.94
C LEU A 334 21.35 -0.52 -19.13
N ALA A 335 21.37 -1.33 -20.20
CA ALA A 335 20.45 -1.18 -21.32
C ALA A 335 19.05 -1.67 -20.92
N LEU A 336 18.01 -1.25 -21.66
CA LEU A 336 16.62 -1.60 -21.36
C LEU A 336 16.34 -3.12 -21.20
N PRO A 337 16.90 -4.02 -22.02
CA PRO A 337 16.67 -5.46 -21.83
C PRO A 337 17.28 -6.00 -20.53
N GLU A 338 18.45 -5.50 -20.13
CA GLU A 338 19.12 -5.91 -18.89
C GLU A 338 18.39 -5.33 -17.68
N LEU A 339 17.88 -4.10 -17.79
CA LEU A 339 17.04 -3.46 -16.77
C LEU A 339 15.74 -4.27 -16.56
N ALA A 340 15.12 -4.72 -17.65
CA ALA A 340 13.94 -5.57 -17.62
C ALA A 340 14.21 -6.91 -16.93
N ASN A 341 15.32 -7.57 -17.31
CA ASN A 341 15.73 -8.82 -16.70
C ASN A 341 16.05 -8.68 -15.21
N MET A 342 16.69 -7.58 -14.80
CA MET A 342 16.95 -7.29 -13.39
C MET A 342 15.65 -7.15 -12.60
N ALA A 343 14.68 -6.37 -13.11
CA ALA A 343 13.38 -6.20 -12.46
C ALA A 343 12.63 -7.54 -12.31
N GLU A 344 12.56 -8.32 -13.39
CA GLU A 344 11.94 -9.65 -13.39
C GLU A 344 12.61 -10.58 -12.37
N THR A 345 13.94 -10.57 -12.30
CA THR A 345 14.71 -11.40 -11.38
C THR A 345 14.42 -11.03 -9.93
N LEU A 346 14.33 -9.74 -9.59
CA LEU A 346 14.03 -9.29 -8.22
C LEU A 346 12.63 -9.69 -7.76
N VAL A 347 11.63 -9.62 -8.65
CA VAL A 347 10.27 -10.11 -8.36
C VAL A 347 10.26 -11.64 -8.16
N ASN A 348 10.96 -12.37 -9.03
CA ASN A 348 11.09 -13.82 -8.92
C ASN A 348 11.82 -14.26 -7.65
N LEU A 349 12.86 -13.54 -7.21
CA LEU A 349 13.56 -13.81 -5.95
C LEU A 349 12.64 -13.66 -4.73
N THR A 350 11.77 -12.65 -4.75
CA THR A 350 10.78 -12.44 -3.70
C THR A 350 9.78 -13.61 -3.65
N SER A 351 9.27 -14.02 -4.82
CA SER A 351 8.41 -15.21 -4.94
C SER A 351 9.12 -16.47 -4.46
N PHE A 352 10.39 -16.67 -4.83
CA PHE A 352 11.19 -17.80 -4.42
C PHE A 352 11.38 -17.86 -2.90
N LYS A 353 11.73 -16.74 -2.24
CA LYS A 353 11.84 -16.65 -0.76
C LYS A 353 10.56 -17.15 -0.10
N ARG A 354 9.40 -16.76 -0.62
CA ARG A 354 8.09 -17.13 -0.07
C ARG A 354 7.77 -18.60 -0.28
N HIS A 355 8.18 -19.22 -1.39
CA HIS A 355 7.98 -20.66 -1.60
C HIS A 355 8.84 -21.53 -0.67
N ILE A 356 10.04 -21.08 -0.30
CA ILE A 356 10.94 -21.86 0.57
C ILE A 356 10.77 -21.60 2.06
N THR A 357 10.11 -20.50 2.42
CA THR A 357 9.74 -20.18 3.81
C THR A 357 8.29 -20.60 4.02
N ASP A 358 7.94 -21.14 5.19
CA ASP A 358 6.61 -21.73 5.50
C ASP A 358 5.47 -20.67 5.61
N SER A 359 5.57 -19.61 4.81
CA SER A 359 4.57 -18.55 4.65
C SER A 359 3.58 -18.94 3.56
N LEU A 360 2.28 -18.72 3.78
CA LEU A 360 1.23 -18.91 2.78
C LEU A 360 1.68 -18.36 1.41
N GLU A 361 1.56 -19.18 0.36
CA GLU A 361 1.82 -18.81 -1.04
C GLU A 361 0.89 -17.67 -1.47
N THR A 362 1.34 -16.45 -1.19
CA THR A 362 0.59 -15.21 -1.40
C THR A 362 1.23 -14.34 -2.47
N VAL A 363 2.42 -14.69 -2.95
CA VAL A 363 3.20 -14.02 -4.01
C VAL A 363 3.75 -15.08 -4.95
N GLY A 364 3.65 -14.84 -6.26
CA GLY A 364 4.12 -15.78 -7.28
C GLY A 364 3.35 -15.72 -8.61
N GLY A 365 3.55 -16.75 -9.44
CA GLY A 365 3.03 -16.81 -10.80
C GLY A 365 3.89 -16.06 -11.83
N PRO A 366 3.46 -16.01 -13.11
CA PRO A 366 4.18 -15.26 -14.14
C PRO A 366 4.36 -13.79 -13.76
N VAL A 367 5.54 -13.24 -14.06
CA VAL A 367 5.86 -11.83 -13.86
C VAL A 367 5.58 -11.08 -15.16
N ASP A 368 4.74 -10.05 -15.07
CA ASP A 368 4.56 -9.10 -16.16
C ASP A 368 5.67 -8.05 -16.10
N VAL A 369 6.26 -7.70 -17.24
CA VAL A 369 7.36 -6.75 -17.35
C VAL A 369 7.09 -5.77 -18.49
N LEU A 370 6.90 -4.50 -18.15
CA LEU A 370 6.68 -3.40 -19.08
C LEU A 370 7.90 -2.46 -19.06
N VAL A 371 8.56 -2.34 -20.20
CA VAL A 371 9.61 -1.33 -20.46
C VAL A 371 8.96 -0.11 -21.10
N ILE A 372 9.36 1.08 -20.70
CA ILE A 372 8.95 2.33 -21.36
C ILE A 372 10.22 3.14 -21.65
N SER A 373 10.43 3.45 -22.92
CA SER A 373 11.47 4.37 -23.39
C SER A 373 10.82 5.58 -24.06
N LYS A 374 11.53 6.71 -24.10
CA LYS A 374 11.03 7.93 -24.77
C LYS A 374 10.86 7.76 -26.29
N GLY A 375 11.63 6.85 -26.90
CA GLY A 375 11.62 6.65 -28.36
C GLY A 375 10.58 5.63 -28.82
N ASP A 376 10.37 4.58 -28.04
CA ASP A 376 9.56 3.42 -28.44
C ASP A 376 8.23 3.33 -27.68
N GLY A 377 8.08 4.11 -26.62
CA GLY A 377 6.94 4.04 -25.72
C GLY A 377 6.86 2.71 -24.96
N PRO A 378 5.66 2.29 -24.52
CA PRO A 378 5.49 1.09 -23.70
C PRO A 378 5.64 -0.21 -24.52
N ILE A 379 6.62 -1.04 -24.16
CA ILE A 379 6.91 -2.36 -24.73
C ILE A 379 6.81 -3.43 -23.65
N TRP A 380 6.01 -4.46 -23.91
CA TRP A 380 5.93 -5.64 -23.07
C TRP A 380 7.11 -6.58 -23.35
N ILE A 381 7.97 -6.81 -22.36
CA ILE A 381 9.06 -7.80 -22.44
C ILE A 381 8.55 -9.18 -22.03
N ASN A 382 7.74 -9.21 -20.98
CA ASN A 382 7.01 -10.40 -20.56
C ASN A 382 5.56 -9.98 -20.25
N ARG A 383 4.59 -10.75 -20.73
CA ARG A 383 3.18 -10.48 -20.50
C ARG A 383 2.40 -11.78 -20.48
N LYS A 384 1.65 -12.00 -19.41
CA LYS A 384 0.67 -13.09 -19.36
C LYS A 384 -0.45 -12.84 -20.36
N GLU A 385 -0.79 -13.88 -21.11
CA GLU A 385 -1.92 -13.87 -22.03
C GLU A 385 -3.09 -14.63 -21.42
N TYR A 386 -4.25 -13.97 -21.25
CA TYR A 386 -5.46 -14.65 -20.80
C TYR A 386 -6.12 -15.51 -21.91
N PHE A 387 -5.71 -15.29 -23.16
CA PHE A 387 -6.22 -15.97 -24.33
C PHE A 387 -5.18 -15.94 -25.46
N ASP A 388 -5.21 -16.98 -26.28
CA ASP A 388 -4.38 -17.08 -27.47
C ASP A 388 -4.96 -16.22 -28.61
N ILE A 389 -4.22 -15.21 -29.03
CA ILE A 389 -4.65 -14.27 -30.09
C ILE A 389 -4.83 -14.95 -31.44
N SER A 390 -4.07 -16.01 -31.72
CA SER A 390 -4.16 -16.78 -32.97
C SER A 390 -5.50 -17.50 -33.10
N LYS A 391 -6.11 -17.85 -31.97
CA LYS A 391 -7.44 -18.47 -31.88
C LYS A 391 -8.59 -17.46 -31.91
N ASN A 392 -8.30 -16.15 -31.86
CA ASN A 392 -9.29 -15.09 -31.65
C ASN A 392 -9.16 -13.95 -32.67
N LEU A 393 -9.04 -14.28 -33.96
CA LEU A 393 -8.80 -13.32 -35.05
C LEU A 393 -9.83 -12.17 -35.12
N GLU A 394 -11.09 -12.43 -34.76
CA GLU A 394 -12.13 -11.38 -34.73
C GLU A 394 -11.83 -10.27 -33.72
N TYR A 395 -11.19 -10.59 -32.59
CA TYR A 395 -10.76 -9.60 -31.61
C TYR A 395 -9.75 -8.62 -32.24
N SER A 396 -8.73 -9.16 -32.93
CA SER A 396 -7.72 -8.35 -33.62
C SER A 396 -8.35 -7.47 -34.71
N ASN A 397 -9.33 -7.99 -35.44
CA ASN A 397 -10.06 -7.23 -36.46
C ASN A 397 -10.89 -6.09 -35.88
N ARG A 398 -11.50 -6.27 -34.69
CA ARG A 398 -12.23 -5.19 -34.00
C ARG A 398 -11.32 -4.10 -33.46
N LYS A 399 -10.08 -4.42 -33.08
CA LYS A 399 -9.10 -3.47 -32.52
C LYS A 399 -8.31 -2.68 -33.58
N ARG A 400 -8.28 -3.16 -34.82
CA ARG A 400 -7.65 -2.47 -35.97
C ARG A 400 -8.58 -1.45 -36.65
N ARG A 401 -9.88 -1.51 -36.37
CA ARG A 401 -10.88 -0.52 -36.77
C ARG A 401 -10.94 0.57 -35.70
#